data_AF-D7TGP4-F1
#
_entry.id   AF-D7TGP4-F1
#
_cell.length_a   1.000
_cell.length_b   1.000
_cell.length_c   1.000
_cell.angle_alpha   90.00
_cell.angle_beta   90.00
_cell.angle_gamma   90.00
#
_symmetry.space_group_name_H-M   'P 1'
#
loop_
_entity.id
_entity.type
_entity.pdbx_description
1 polymer ?
#
loop_
_entity_poly.entity_id
_entity_poly.type
_entity_poly.pdbx_seq_one_letter_code
_entity_poly.pdbx_strand_id
1 'polypeptide(L)'
;MFGSRRPKRKLPIIPLLRFSHGVSFEDQVLVIREKLAELYESEQQWSRAAQMLSGMDLDSTMRVIDDTLRLSKCVQIARLYLEDDDAVNAEAFINKASFLVSNRQQEVLNLQYKVCYARILDLKRKFLEAALRYYDISHIEKRQIGDELIDEEALEQALSAAVTCTILAAAGSYN
;
A
#
# COMPACT_ATOMS: atom_id res chain seq x y z
N MET A 1 -52.36 -4.81 -47.38
CA MET A 1 -52.13 -5.79 -46.30
C MET A 1 -51.00 -6.73 -46.72
N PHE A 2 -49.77 -6.47 -46.28
CA PHE A 2 -48.63 -7.39 -46.49
C PHE A 2 -47.99 -7.66 -45.12
N GLY A 3 -48.28 -8.81 -44.54
CA GLY A 3 -47.67 -9.29 -43.30
C GLY A 3 -46.72 -10.46 -43.61
N SER A 4 -45.45 -10.15 -43.87
CA SER A 4 -44.40 -11.15 -44.10
C SER A 4 -43.97 -11.78 -42.76
N ARG A 5 -44.42 -13.01 -42.47
CA ARG A 5 -43.89 -13.80 -41.35
C ARG A 5 -42.64 -14.55 -41.80
N ARG A 6 -41.46 -14.05 -41.43
CA ARG A 6 -40.20 -14.81 -41.57
C ARG A 6 -40.19 -16.01 -40.61
N PRO A 7 -39.68 -17.19 -41.03
CA PRO A 7 -39.55 -18.33 -40.14
C PRO A 7 -38.42 -18.10 -39.14
N LYS A 8 -38.72 -18.29 -37.84
CA LYS A 8 -37.70 -18.26 -36.77
C LYS A 8 -36.81 -19.50 -36.92
N ARG A 9 -35.58 -19.33 -37.41
CA ARG A 9 -34.53 -20.36 -37.33
C ARG A 9 -34.17 -20.55 -35.86
N LYS A 10 -34.48 -21.70 -35.27
CA LYS A 10 -33.94 -22.09 -33.97
C LYS A 10 -32.46 -22.41 -34.17
N LEU A 11 -31.59 -21.56 -33.64
CA LEU A 11 -30.15 -21.85 -33.57
C LEU A 11 -29.97 -23.02 -32.58
N PRO A 12 -29.24 -24.09 -32.94
CA PRO A 12 -28.87 -25.11 -31.97
C PRO A 12 -27.96 -24.46 -30.93
N ILE A 13 -28.35 -24.56 -29.65
CA ILE A 13 -27.48 -24.20 -28.53
C ILE A 13 -26.37 -25.25 -28.54
N ILE A 14 -25.24 -24.91 -29.15
CA ILE A 14 -24.00 -25.66 -28.96
C ILE A 14 -23.72 -25.59 -27.45
N PRO A 15 -23.57 -26.72 -26.73
CA PRO A 15 -23.15 -26.66 -25.34
C PRO A 15 -21.81 -25.95 -25.34
N LEU A 16 -21.77 -24.72 -24.81
CA LEU A 16 -20.53 -24.01 -24.58
C LEU A 16 -19.64 -24.95 -23.80
N LEU A 17 -18.53 -25.33 -24.42
CA LEU A 17 -17.50 -26.19 -23.88
C LEU A 17 -17.31 -25.85 -22.41
N ARG A 18 -17.58 -26.83 -21.54
CA ARG A 18 -17.21 -26.80 -20.14
C ARG A 18 -15.69 -26.76 -20.12
N PHE A 19 -15.11 -25.56 -20.11
CA PHE A 19 -13.68 -25.40 -19.87
C PHE A 19 -13.41 -26.04 -18.51
N SER A 20 -12.64 -27.12 -18.52
CA SER A 20 -12.05 -27.68 -17.31
C SER A 20 -11.36 -26.55 -16.56
N HIS A 21 -11.80 -26.27 -15.33
CA HIS A 21 -11.19 -25.32 -14.39
C HIS A 21 -9.79 -25.79 -13.97
N GLY A 22 -8.83 -25.79 -14.89
CA GLY A 22 -7.58 -26.56 -14.74
C GLY A 22 -6.29 -25.77 -14.93
N VAL A 23 -6.36 -24.45 -15.16
CA VAL A 23 -5.15 -23.60 -15.19
C VAL A 23 -5.46 -22.32 -14.42
N SER A 24 -4.86 -22.16 -13.24
CA SER A 24 -4.86 -20.89 -12.53
C SER A 24 -3.88 -19.94 -13.23
N PHE A 25 -4.31 -18.71 -13.50
CA PHE A 25 -3.48 -17.67 -14.10
C PHE A 25 -3.01 -16.63 -13.05
N GLU A 26 -2.95 -17.03 -11.77
CA GLU A 26 -2.59 -16.15 -10.66
C GLU A 26 -1.27 -15.41 -10.89
N ASP A 27 -0.25 -16.11 -11.39
CA ASP A 27 1.06 -15.54 -11.68
C ASP A 27 1.00 -14.45 -12.76
N GLN A 28 0.27 -14.70 -13.86
CA GLN A 28 0.11 -13.73 -14.95
C GLN A 28 -0.72 -12.53 -14.50
N VAL A 29 -1.75 -12.77 -13.69
CA VAL A 29 -2.59 -11.70 -13.12
C VAL A 29 -1.76 -10.81 -12.20
N LEU A 30 -0.85 -11.37 -11.40
CA LEU A 30 0.07 -10.61 -10.56
C LEU A 30 0.94 -9.66 -11.39
N VAL A 31 1.59 -10.19 -12.43
CA VAL A 31 2.46 -9.40 -13.31
C VAL A 31 1.70 -8.24 -13.96
N ILE A 32 0.48 -8.51 -14.45
CA ILE A 32 -0.37 -7.47 -15.06
C ILE A 32 -0.72 -6.39 -14.03
N ARG A 33 -1.08 -6.78 -12.80
CA ARG A 33 -1.43 -5.82 -11.74
C ARG A 33 -0.25 -4.96 -11.32
N GLU A 34 0.95 -5.54 -11.20
CA GLU A 34 2.16 -4.78 -10.92
C GLU A 34 2.45 -3.76 -12.02
N LYS A 35 2.36 -4.16 -13.30
CA LYS A 35 2.55 -3.22 -14.42
C LYS A 35 1.49 -2.14 -14.51
N LEU A 36 0.23 -2.46 -14.24
CA LEU A 36 -0.82 -1.46 -14.18
C LEU A 36 -0.62 -0.49 -13.00
N ALA A 37 -0.15 -0.98 -11.85
CA ALA A 37 0.18 -0.14 -10.71
C ALA A 37 1.32 0.84 -11.04
N GLU A 38 2.40 0.36 -11.66
CA GLU A 38 3.51 1.21 -12.12
C GLU A 38 3.02 2.31 -13.09
N LEU A 39 2.13 1.97 -14.03
CA LEU A 39 1.55 2.94 -14.96
C LEU A 39 0.70 3.99 -14.23
N TYR A 40 -0.21 3.56 -13.36
CA TYR A 40 -1.03 4.49 -12.58
C TYR A 40 -0.20 5.38 -11.66
N GLU A 41 0.85 4.85 -11.04
CA GLU A 41 1.78 5.61 -10.21
C GLU A 41 2.51 6.69 -11.03
N SER A 42 2.97 6.34 -12.25
CA SER A 42 3.60 7.31 -13.16
C SER A 42 2.66 8.43 -13.64
N GLU A 43 1.36 8.14 -13.68
CA GLU A 43 0.29 9.10 -14.00
C GLU A 43 -0.26 9.82 -12.75
N GLN A 44 0.37 9.63 -11.57
CA GLN A 44 -0.06 10.20 -10.28
C GLN A 44 -1.50 9.81 -9.88
N GLN A 45 -1.97 8.66 -10.37
CA GLN A 45 -3.26 8.07 -9.98
C GLN A 45 -3.06 7.12 -8.80
N TRP A 46 -2.70 7.69 -7.64
CA TRP A 46 -2.19 6.95 -6.48
C TRP A 46 -3.17 5.90 -5.94
N SER A 47 -4.43 6.28 -5.72
CA SER A 47 -5.48 5.35 -5.29
C SER A 47 -5.69 4.19 -6.26
N ARG A 48 -5.58 4.42 -7.57
CA ARG A 48 -5.75 3.35 -8.57
C ARG A 48 -4.55 2.40 -8.57
N ALA A 49 -3.33 2.94 -8.43
CA ALA A 49 -2.13 2.12 -8.26
C ALA A 49 -2.24 1.25 -6.99
N ALA A 50 -2.65 1.85 -5.87
CA ALA A 50 -2.87 1.13 -4.61
C ALA A 50 -3.93 0.03 -4.75
N GLN A 51 -5.04 0.30 -5.45
CA GLN A 51 -6.09 -0.68 -5.72
C GLN A 51 -5.58 -1.88 -6.52
N MET A 52 -4.78 -1.67 -7.57
CA MET A 52 -4.17 -2.75 -8.36
C MET A 52 -3.33 -3.68 -7.48
N LEU A 53 -2.52 -3.10 -6.58
CA LEU A 53 -1.66 -3.85 -5.67
C LEU A 53 -2.44 -4.51 -4.52
N SER A 54 -3.48 -3.85 -4.00
CA SER A 54 -4.28 -4.33 -2.86
C SER A 54 -5.04 -5.63 -3.15
N GLY A 55 -5.38 -5.87 -4.42
CA GLY A 55 -6.08 -7.09 -4.79
C GLY A 55 -5.19 -8.34 -4.82
N MET A 56 -3.87 -8.18 -4.70
CA MET A 56 -2.95 -9.32 -4.67
C MET A 56 -3.20 -10.13 -3.39
N ASP A 57 -3.30 -11.45 -3.52
CA ASP A 57 -3.47 -12.34 -2.37
C ASP A 57 -2.11 -12.54 -1.66
N LEU A 58 -1.77 -11.60 -0.78
CA LEU A 58 -0.52 -11.59 -0.03
C LEU A 58 -0.45 -12.70 1.05
N ASP A 59 -1.58 -13.35 1.33
CA ASP A 59 -1.73 -14.42 2.31
C ASP A 59 -2.02 -15.77 1.64
N SER A 60 -1.82 -15.86 0.32
CA SER A 60 -2.07 -17.07 -0.46
C SER A 60 -1.34 -18.27 0.14
N THR A 61 -2.11 -19.29 0.54
CA THR A 61 -1.55 -20.58 0.98
C THR A 61 -0.99 -21.41 -0.19
N MET A 62 -1.29 -21.01 -1.43
CA MET A 62 -0.86 -21.72 -2.64
C MET A 62 0.55 -21.32 -3.08
N ARG A 63 1.04 -20.15 -2.66
CA ARG A 63 2.39 -19.64 -2.98
C ARG A 63 3.11 -19.25 -1.70
N VAL A 64 4.37 -19.68 -1.55
CA VAL A 64 5.24 -19.15 -0.50
C VAL A 64 5.62 -17.71 -0.86
N ILE A 65 4.93 -16.75 -0.26
CA ILE A 65 5.30 -15.34 -0.28
C ILE A 65 6.18 -15.08 0.94
N ASP A 66 7.43 -14.67 0.71
CA ASP A 66 8.35 -14.32 1.78
C ASP A 66 7.87 -13.08 2.54
N ASP A 67 8.13 -13.04 3.85
CA ASP A 67 7.70 -11.94 4.72
C ASP A 67 8.27 -10.58 4.28
N THR A 68 9.46 -10.57 3.66
CA THR A 68 10.05 -9.38 3.05
C THR A 68 9.17 -8.80 1.94
N LEU A 69 8.65 -9.67 1.06
CA LEU A 69 7.79 -9.24 -0.04
C LEU A 69 6.44 -8.74 0.49
N ARG A 70 5.87 -9.43 1.49
CA ARG A 70 4.62 -9.00 2.13
C ARG A 70 4.79 -7.64 2.80
N LEU A 71 5.90 -7.42 3.53
CA LEU A 71 6.20 -6.13 4.14
C LEU A 71 6.33 -5.03 3.09
N SER A 72 7.15 -5.27 2.06
CA SER A 72 7.39 -4.32 0.97
C SER A 72 6.08 -3.89 0.29
N LYS A 73 5.21 -4.85 -0.08
CA LYS A 73 3.92 -4.53 -0.72
C LYS A 73 2.97 -3.80 0.22
N CYS A 74 2.87 -4.18 1.50
CA CYS A 74 2.03 -3.46 2.45
C CYS A 74 2.46 -2.00 2.61
N VAL A 75 3.77 -1.76 2.75
CA VAL A 75 4.33 -0.40 2.87
C VAL A 75 4.13 0.39 1.57
N GLN A 76 4.31 -0.23 0.39
CA GLN A 76 4.06 0.40 -0.90
C GLN A 76 2.59 0.83 -1.04
N ILE A 77 1.64 -0.06 -0.73
CA ILE A 77 0.20 0.24 -0.80
C ILE A 77 -0.16 1.37 0.16
N ALA A 78 0.34 1.33 1.39
CA ALA A 78 0.09 2.39 2.37
C ALA A 78 0.62 3.75 1.89
N ARG A 79 1.82 3.78 1.31
CA ARG A 79 2.40 5.01 0.74
C ARG A 79 1.54 5.57 -0.39
N LEU A 80 1.10 4.74 -1.32
CA LEU A 80 0.24 5.18 -2.43
C LEU A 80 -1.07 5.79 -1.91
N TYR A 81 -1.73 5.19 -0.92
CA TYR A 81 -2.94 5.80 -0.34
C TYR A 81 -2.64 7.12 0.38
N LEU A 82 -1.46 7.27 0.99
CA LEU A 82 -1.06 8.52 1.65
C LEU A 82 -0.81 9.68 0.69
N GLU A 83 -0.47 9.42 -0.58
CA GLU A 83 -0.34 10.48 -1.58
C GLU A 83 -1.69 11.08 -2.00
N ASP A 84 -2.80 10.39 -1.71
CA ASP A 84 -4.19 10.88 -1.88
C ASP A 84 -4.87 11.23 -0.52
N ASP A 85 -4.08 11.41 0.55
CA ASP A 85 -4.55 11.66 1.93
C ASP A 85 -5.55 10.60 2.49
N ASP A 86 -5.58 9.41 1.90
CA ASP A 86 -6.46 8.31 2.31
C ASP A 86 -5.85 7.51 3.46
N ALA A 87 -5.80 8.14 4.64
CA ALA A 87 -5.25 7.54 5.85
C ALA A 87 -6.02 6.29 6.31
N VAL A 88 -7.30 6.15 5.94
CA VAL A 88 -8.14 5.00 6.32
C VAL A 88 -7.66 3.74 5.62
N ASN A 89 -7.53 3.81 4.28
CA ASN A 89 -7.03 2.66 3.53
C ASN A 89 -5.53 2.43 3.79
N ALA A 90 -4.73 3.49 3.96
CA ALA A 90 -3.32 3.35 4.32
C ALA A 90 -3.13 2.60 5.66
N GLU A 91 -3.92 2.92 6.70
CA GLU A 91 -3.84 2.29 8.01
C GLU A 91 -4.14 0.78 7.94
N ALA A 92 -5.07 0.35 7.08
CA ALA A 92 -5.39 -1.06 6.91
C ALA A 92 -4.16 -1.89 6.47
N PHE A 93 -3.30 -1.33 5.61
CA PHE A 93 -2.10 -2.02 5.13
C PHE A 93 -0.90 -1.83 6.06
N ILE A 94 -0.75 -0.67 6.69
CA ILE A 94 0.34 -0.47 7.67
C ILE A 94 0.17 -1.41 8.88
N ASN A 95 -1.07 -1.67 9.31
CA ASN A 95 -1.32 -2.59 10.41
C ASN A 95 -0.93 -4.04 10.06
N LYS A 96 -1.10 -4.46 8.79
CA LYS A 96 -0.61 -5.76 8.31
C LYS A 96 0.92 -5.83 8.34
N ALA A 97 1.58 -4.74 7.93
CA ALA A 97 3.04 -4.62 7.98
C ALA A 97 3.58 -4.68 9.42
N SER A 98 2.84 -4.19 10.42
CA SER A 98 3.32 -4.08 11.81
C SER A 98 3.83 -5.41 12.41
N PHE A 99 3.27 -6.54 11.99
CA PHE A 99 3.67 -7.88 12.43
C PHE A 99 5.02 -8.34 11.84
N LEU A 100 5.50 -7.70 10.77
CA LEU A 100 6.67 -8.12 9.99
C LEU A 100 7.91 -7.23 10.24
N VAL A 101 7.71 -6.01 10.75
CA VAL A 101 8.74 -4.94 10.90
C VAL A 101 9.83 -5.24 11.93
N SER A 102 9.75 -6.37 12.63
CA SER A 102 10.77 -6.77 13.62
C SER A 102 12.07 -7.30 12.98
N ASN A 103 12.10 -7.54 11.67
CA ASN A 103 13.28 -8.09 11.01
C ASN A 103 14.36 -7.00 10.78
N ARG A 104 15.50 -7.14 11.48
CA ARG A 104 16.63 -6.19 11.39
C ARG A 104 17.34 -6.19 10.03
N GLN A 105 17.12 -7.18 9.18
CA GLN A 105 17.75 -7.24 7.85
C GLN A 105 17.12 -6.25 6.85
N GLN A 106 15.94 -5.71 7.16
CA GLN A 106 15.15 -4.87 6.26
C GLN A 106 15.09 -3.41 6.77
N GLU A 107 16.24 -2.85 7.13
CA GLU A 107 16.32 -1.53 7.77
C GLU A 107 15.65 -0.42 6.94
N VAL A 108 15.81 -0.43 5.61
CA VAL A 108 15.16 0.52 4.69
C VAL A 108 13.63 0.40 4.77
N LEU A 109 13.08 -0.82 4.61
CA LEU A 109 11.64 -1.04 4.68
C LEU A 109 11.08 -0.68 6.06
N ASN A 110 11.84 -0.95 7.13
CA ASN A 110 11.46 -0.56 8.49
C ASN A 110 11.40 0.96 8.67
N LEU A 111 12.33 1.70 8.04
CA LEU A 111 12.28 3.16 8.03
C LEU A 111 11.06 3.67 7.25
N GLN A 112 10.83 3.14 6.04
CA GLN A 112 9.67 3.50 5.22
C GLN A 112 8.35 3.22 5.95
N TYR A 113 8.26 2.09 6.66
CA TYR A 113 7.14 1.76 7.54
C TYR A 113 6.96 2.83 8.63
N LYS A 114 8.02 3.20 9.36
CA LYS A 114 7.95 4.21 10.43
C LYS A 114 7.44 5.54 9.92
N VAL A 115 7.95 5.99 8.76
CA VAL A 115 7.52 7.24 8.11
C VAL A 115 6.04 7.17 7.72
N CYS A 116 5.60 6.09 7.07
CA CYS A 116 4.19 5.91 6.72
C CYS A 116 3.29 5.90 7.96
N TYR A 117 3.70 5.20 9.02
CA TYR A 117 2.94 5.14 10.26
C TYR A 117 2.80 6.51 10.93
N ALA A 118 3.87 7.31 10.97
CA ALA A 118 3.82 8.68 11.49
C ALA A 118 2.85 9.56 10.67
N ARG A 119 2.91 9.52 9.33
CA ARG A 119 2.00 10.24 8.43
C ARG A 119 0.53 9.85 8.63
N ILE A 120 0.25 8.56 8.82
CA ILE A 120 -1.11 8.06 9.09
C ILE A 120 -1.64 8.62 10.41
N LEU A 121 -0.84 8.61 11.48
CA LEU A 121 -1.25 9.16 12.77
C LEU A 121 -1.56 10.67 12.66
N ASP A 122 -0.71 11.40 11.96
CA ASP A 122 -0.86 12.84 11.71
C ASP A 122 -2.18 13.16 10.98
N LEU A 123 -2.43 12.52 9.83
CA LEU A 123 -3.68 12.67 9.06
C LEU A 123 -4.92 12.29 9.87
N LYS A 124 -4.79 11.31 10.78
CA LYS A 124 -5.86 10.90 11.70
C LYS A 124 -5.99 11.79 12.94
N ARG A 125 -5.25 12.90 13.02
CA ARG A 125 -5.22 13.87 14.12
C ARG A 125 -4.78 13.28 15.46
N LYS A 126 -4.04 12.17 15.41
CA LYS A 126 -3.36 11.56 16.55
C LYS A 126 -2.01 12.25 16.76
N PHE A 127 -2.07 13.56 16.99
CA PHE A 127 -0.91 14.44 16.88
C PHE A 127 0.17 14.13 17.91
N LEU A 128 -0.20 13.76 19.14
CA LEU A 128 0.78 13.40 20.16
C LEU A 128 1.55 12.14 19.75
N GLU A 129 0.85 11.10 19.30
CA GLU A 129 1.52 9.88 18.84
C GLU A 129 2.36 10.14 17.59
N ALA A 130 1.86 10.94 16.63
CA ALA A 130 2.60 11.33 15.44
C ALA A 130 3.88 12.09 15.78
N ALA A 131 3.81 13.06 16.70
CA ALA A 131 4.95 13.87 17.14
C ALA A 131 6.10 13.01 17.67
N LEU A 132 5.78 12.05 18.55
CA LEU A 132 6.79 11.13 19.10
C LEU A 132 7.47 10.31 18.00
N ARG A 133 6.71 9.82 17.01
CA ARG A 133 7.29 9.04 15.90
C ARG A 133 8.15 9.89 14.98
N TYR A 134 7.72 11.09 14.65
CA TYR A 134 8.51 12.02 13.84
C TYR A 134 9.80 12.43 14.55
N TYR A 135 9.75 12.65 15.85
CA TYR A 135 10.94 12.96 16.67
C TYR A 135 11.93 11.79 16.69
N ASP A 136 11.46 10.55 16.83
CA ASP A 136 12.30 9.35 16.75
C ASP A 136 12.98 9.23 15.37
N ILE A 137 12.25 9.57 14.29
CA ILE A 137 12.78 9.55 12.92
C ILE A 137 13.87 10.61 12.73
N SER A 138 13.66 11.84 13.24
CA SER A 138 14.63 12.93 13.10
C SER A 138 15.95 12.65 13.82
N HIS A 139 15.95 11.75 14.81
CA HIS A 139 17.13 11.36 15.60
C HIS A 139 17.82 10.09 15.10
N ILE A 140 17.43 9.52 13.96
CA ILE A 140 18.17 8.40 13.37
C ILE A 140 19.59 8.87 13.10
N GLU A 141 20.61 8.26 13.71
CA GLU A 141 22.03 8.66 13.53
C GLU A 141 22.65 8.06 12.26
N LYS A 142 22.18 6.86 11.88
CA LYS A 142 22.70 6.11 10.73
C LYS A 142 22.23 6.74 9.42
N ARG A 143 23.08 7.57 8.82
CA ARG A 143 22.80 8.27 7.54
C ARG A 143 22.79 7.36 6.31
N GLN A 144 23.46 6.21 6.37
CA GLN A 144 23.47 5.23 5.28
C GLN A 144 22.77 3.94 5.74
N ILE A 145 21.65 3.58 5.12
CA ILE A 145 20.89 2.36 5.43
C ILE A 145 20.81 1.51 4.17
N GLY A 146 21.53 0.38 4.14
CA GLY A 146 21.71 -0.39 2.91
C GLY A 146 22.34 0.48 1.82
N ASP A 147 21.71 0.53 0.64
CA ASP A 147 22.14 1.36 -0.49
C ASP A 147 21.51 2.78 -0.47
N GLU A 148 20.60 3.06 0.48
CA GLU A 148 19.94 4.36 0.58
C GLU A 148 20.69 5.31 1.54
N LEU A 149 20.96 6.52 1.05
CA LEU A 149 21.45 7.64 1.86
C LEU A 149 20.24 8.44 2.36
N ILE A 150 20.15 8.62 3.67
CA ILE A 150 19.15 9.48 4.30
C ILE A 150 19.57 10.93 4.12
N ASP A 151 18.73 11.68 3.41
CA ASP A 151 18.90 13.12 3.24
C ASP A 151 18.74 13.85 4.58
N GLU A 152 19.63 14.81 4.84
CA GLU A 152 19.56 15.66 6.02
C GLU A 152 18.29 16.52 6.00
N GLU A 153 17.87 16.98 4.81
CA GLU A 153 16.62 17.73 4.66
C GLU A 153 15.40 16.91 5.10
N ALA A 154 15.39 15.60 4.82
CA ALA A 154 14.30 14.72 5.25
C ALA A 154 14.23 14.58 6.79
N LEU A 155 15.37 14.61 7.47
CA LEU A 155 15.41 14.57 8.94
C LEU A 155 14.95 15.90 9.56
N GLU A 156 15.30 17.03 8.95
CA GLU A 156 14.80 18.35 9.34
C GLU A 156 13.28 18.46 9.14
N GLN A 157 12.76 17.93 8.02
CA GLN A 157 11.32 17.86 7.76
C GLN A 157 10.60 17.01 8.81
N ALA A 158 11.17 15.86 9.20
CA ALA A 158 10.62 15.05 10.28
C ALA A 158 10.59 15.82 11.61
N LEU A 159 11.66 16.55 11.95
CA LEU A 159 11.70 17.36 13.17
C LEU A 159 10.65 18.49 13.13
N SER A 160 10.50 19.16 11.99
CA SER A 160 9.49 20.20 11.79
C SER A 160 8.06 19.65 11.93
N ALA A 161 7.80 18.46 11.38
CA ALA A 161 6.53 17.76 11.54
C ALA A 161 6.26 17.39 13.01
N ALA A 162 7.29 16.94 13.74
CA ALA A 162 7.18 16.64 15.17
C ALA A 162 6.77 17.87 15.99
N VAL A 163 7.42 19.02 15.75
CA VAL A 163 7.09 20.30 16.40
C VAL A 163 5.67 20.73 16.05
N THR A 164 5.29 20.66 14.78
CA THR A 164 3.95 21.03 14.31
C THR A 164 2.87 20.18 14.98
N CYS A 165 3.04 18.85 14.99
CA CYS A 165 2.13 17.93 15.67
C CYS A 165 2.05 18.21 17.18
N THR A 166 3.17 18.53 17.83
CA THR A 166 3.20 18.87 19.26
C THR A 166 2.37 20.12 19.56
N ILE A 167 2.42 21.14 18.70
CA ILE A 167 1.61 22.37 18.83
C ILE A 167 0.12 22.07 18.62
N LEU A 168 -0.23 21.16 17.70
CA LEU A 168 -1.61 20.78 17.39
C LEU A 168 -2.23 19.82 18.41
N ALA A 169 -1.41 19.13 19.22
CA ALA A 169 -1.88 18.20 20.23
C ALA A 169 -2.73 18.90 21.31
N ALA A 170 -3.75 18.20 21.82
CA ALA A 170 -4.60 18.73 22.86
C ALA A 170 -3.78 19.06 24.13
N ALA A 171 -4.08 20.19 24.77
CA ALA A 171 -3.42 20.58 26.01
C ALA A 171 -3.70 19.53 27.11
N GLY A 172 -2.65 18.91 27.62
CA GLY A 172 -2.69 17.93 28.70
C GLY A 172 -1.32 17.76 29.35
N SER A 173 -1.28 17.26 30.59
CA SER A 173 -0.02 16.93 31.25
C SER A 173 0.58 15.67 30.63
N TYR A 174 1.78 15.79 30.07
CA TYR A 174 2.55 14.67 29.55
C TYR A 174 3.46 14.15 30.69
N ASN A 175 3.10 13.00 31.26
CA ASN A 175 3.89 12.29 32.28
C ASN A 175 4.59 11.09 31.67
#